data_AF-C4WWR2-F1
#
_entry.id   AF-C4WWR2-F1
#
_cell.length_a   1.000
_cell.length_b   1.000
_cell.length_c   1.000
_cell.angle_alpha   90.00
_cell.angle_beta   90.00
_cell.angle_gamma   90.00
#
_symmetry.space_group_name_H-M   'P 1'
#
loop_
_entity.id
_entity.type
_entity.pdbx_description
1 polymer ?
#
loop_
_entity_poly.entity_id
_entity_poly.type
_entity_poly.pdbx_seq_one_letter_code
_entity_poly.pdbx_strand_id
1 'polypeptide(L)'
;MVLIVHGFPNDISALRFEWAWQNPKTSRRLKHIALKSRTEKAYDYCIRILSEMLHVGPWNRLALNVRWLNMHYRLDFSDDKFPPMHMSICQGPVVCKKPVSPNDLSSLDSSKSQICVLCARNCCAESLLNCLDPDCQAVTHIQCLAKRFLGSSDHIIPIDGECPACGIRVLWGDLIRRKNGCYKNLIAAGR
;
A
#
# COMPACT_ATOMS: atom_id res chain seq x y z
N MET A 1 17.31 13.51 6.84
CA MET A 1 16.01 12.83 6.94
C MET A 1 16.24 11.38 7.32
N VAL A 2 15.65 10.89 8.41
CA VAL A 2 15.95 9.54 8.97
C VAL A 2 14.91 8.49 8.56
N LEU A 3 13.67 8.90 8.38
CA LEU A 3 12.52 8.07 8.00
C LEU A 3 11.62 8.87 7.05
N ILE A 4 10.95 8.16 6.15
CA ILE A 4 9.84 8.70 5.35
C ILE A 4 8.66 7.72 5.33
N VAL A 5 7.47 8.27 5.15
CA VAL A 5 6.26 7.49 4.83
C VAL A 5 5.87 7.83 3.40
N HIS A 6 5.67 6.81 2.57
CA HIS A 6 5.32 6.98 1.15
C HIS A 6 4.29 5.93 0.71
N GLY A 7 3.82 6.03 -0.54
CA GLY A 7 2.73 5.18 -1.05
C GLY A 7 1.33 5.78 -0.87
N PHE A 8 1.23 7.07 -0.60
CA PHE A 8 -0.05 7.78 -0.57
C PHE A 8 -0.71 7.77 -1.96
N PRO A 9 -2.05 7.69 -2.02
CA PRO A 9 -2.78 7.67 -3.30
C PRO A 9 -2.75 9.02 -4.03
N ASN A 10 -2.49 10.12 -3.32
CA ASN A 10 -2.38 11.48 -3.85
C ASN A 10 -1.73 12.41 -2.82
N ASP A 11 -1.31 13.59 -3.29
CA ASP A 11 -0.63 14.62 -2.51
C ASP A 11 -1.50 15.14 -1.37
N ILE A 12 -2.82 15.27 -1.58
CA ILE A 12 -3.75 15.73 -0.53
C ILE A 12 -3.74 14.79 0.67
N SER A 13 -3.72 13.48 0.44
CA SER A 13 -3.67 12.48 1.50
C SER A 13 -2.33 12.52 2.25
N ALA A 14 -1.23 12.75 1.53
CA ALA A 14 0.10 12.94 2.11
C ALA A 14 0.16 14.20 2.98
N LEU A 15 -0.33 15.34 2.48
CA LEU A 15 -0.37 16.61 3.20
C LEU A 15 -1.23 16.52 4.48
N ARG A 16 -2.38 15.83 4.42
CA ARG A 16 -3.22 15.59 5.60
C ARG A 16 -2.52 14.74 6.64
N PHE A 17 -1.76 13.73 6.20
CA PHE A 17 -0.93 12.92 7.09
C PHE A 17 0.17 13.78 7.72
N GLU A 18 0.96 14.47 6.91
CA GLU A 18 2.03 15.35 7.37
C GLU A 18 1.53 16.37 8.41
N TRP A 19 0.45 17.09 8.10
CA TRP A 19 -0.11 18.09 9.01
C TRP A 19 -0.54 17.48 10.34
N ALA A 20 -1.20 16.32 10.31
CA ALA A 20 -1.64 15.63 11.52
C ALA A 20 -0.45 15.15 12.37
N TRP A 21 0.64 14.73 11.73
CA TRP A 21 1.86 14.29 12.41
C TRP A 21 2.61 15.46 13.06
N GLN A 22 2.66 16.60 12.39
CA GLN A 22 3.24 17.84 12.92
C GLN A 22 2.36 18.44 14.04
N ASN A 23 1.04 18.25 13.97
CA ASN A 23 0.06 18.88 14.87
C ASN A 23 -0.83 17.85 15.59
N PRO A 24 -0.27 16.91 16.38
CA PRO A 24 -1.04 15.83 16.99
C PRO A 24 -2.10 16.33 17.98
N LYS A 25 -1.84 17.45 18.66
CA LYS A 25 -2.76 18.02 19.67
C LYS A 25 -4.04 18.61 19.07
N THR A 26 -3.92 19.22 17.89
CA THR A 26 -5.06 19.85 17.20
C THR A 26 -5.77 18.87 16.26
N SER A 27 -5.06 17.83 15.81
CA SER A 27 -5.63 16.78 14.98
C SER A 27 -6.77 16.04 15.70
N ARG A 28 -7.97 16.14 15.13
CA ARG A 28 -9.18 15.51 15.69
C ARG A 28 -9.02 14.00 15.90
N ARG A 29 -8.24 13.35 15.03
CA ARG A 29 -8.04 11.89 15.01
C ARG A 29 -7.02 11.41 16.03
N LEU A 30 -6.26 12.32 16.64
CA LEU A 30 -5.16 12.01 17.56
C LEU A 30 -5.42 12.53 18.98
N LYS A 31 -6.64 12.99 19.28
CA LYS A 31 -7.03 13.51 20.60
C LYS A 31 -6.87 12.52 21.75
N HIS A 32 -6.95 11.22 21.46
CA HIS A 32 -6.79 10.16 22.45
C HIS A 32 -5.32 9.90 22.81
N ILE A 33 -4.37 10.45 22.05
CA ILE A 33 -2.96 10.20 22.25
C ILE A 33 -2.42 11.10 23.36
N ALA A 34 -1.70 10.49 24.29
CA ALA A 34 -1.04 11.20 25.38
C ALA A 34 -0.02 12.22 24.83
N LEU A 35 -0.05 13.42 25.42
CA LEU A 35 0.90 14.49 25.16
C LEU A 35 2.32 14.04 25.45
N LYS A 36 3.28 14.68 24.77
CA LYS A 36 4.70 14.47 25.02
C LYS A 36 5.03 14.69 26.49
N SER A 37 5.69 13.72 27.13
CA SER A 37 6.18 13.89 28.50
C SER A 37 7.44 14.78 28.54
N ARG A 38 7.80 15.29 29.73
CA ARG A 38 9.02 16.09 29.89
C ARG A 38 10.30 15.29 29.64
N THR A 39 10.29 13.99 29.95
CA THR A 39 11.43 13.08 29.83
C THR A 39 11.53 12.40 28.46
N GLU A 40 10.43 12.33 27.71
CA GLU A 40 10.38 11.74 26.37
C GLU A 40 11.18 12.59 25.38
N LYS A 41 12.04 11.97 24.56
CA LYS A 41 12.75 12.70 23.50
C LYS A 41 11.76 13.08 22.39
N ALA A 42 12.01 14.21 21.74
CA ALA A 42 11.15 14.64 20.62
C ALA A 42 11.10 13.60 19.50
N TYR A 43 12.22 12.90 19.26
CA TYR A 43 12.29 11.82 18.28
C TYR A 43 11.37 10.64 18.61
N ASP A 44 11.48 10.12 19.84
CA ASP A 44 10.67 8.99 20.32
C ASP A 44 9.17 9.35 20.29
N TYR A 45 8.84 10.58 20.70
CA TYR A 45 7.49 11.12 20.58
C TYR A 45 6.98 11.10 19.14
N CYS A 46 7.76 11.59 18.17
CA CYS A 46 7.37 11.58 16.77
C CYS A 46 7.14 10.16 16.23
N ILE A 47 7.99 9.20 16.58
CA ILE A 47 7.82 7.80 16.16
C ILE A 47 6.58 7.16 16.82
N ARG A 48 6.31 7.49 18.08
CA ARG A 48 5.07 7.07 18.76
C ARG A 48 3.83 7.62 18.06
N ILE A 49 3.79 8.92 17.74
CA ILE A 49 2.65 9.51 16.99
C ILE A 49 2.50 8.86 15.62
N LEU A 50 3.62 8.61 14.91
CA LEU A 50 3.60 7.93 13.63
C LEU A 50 2.94 6.54 13.75
N SER A 51 3.36 5.74 14.72
CA SER A 51 2.77 4.41 14.95
C SER A 51 1.26 4.48 15.16
N GLU A 52 0.78 5.40 16.00
CA GLU A 52 -0.66 5.58 16.22
C GLU A 52 -1.39 6.01 14.94
N MET A 53 -0.78 6.91 14.16
CA MET A 53 -1.34 7.36 12.88
C MET A 53 -1.51 6.21 11.87
N LEU A 54 -0.63 5.21 11.88
CA LEU A 54 -0.76 4.04 11.00
C LEU A 54 -1.91 3.12 11.39
N HIS A 55 -2.42 3.23 12.63
CA HIS A 55 -3.52 2.41 13.14
C HIS A 55 -4.90 3.09 13.10
N VAL A 56 -4.94 4.41 12.95
CA VAL A 56 -6.19 5.16 12.91
C VAL A 56 -6.64 5.50 11.50
N GLY A 57 -7.96 5.48 11.29
CA GLY A 57 -8.55 5.93 10.04
C GLY A 57 -8.29 7.42 9.81
N PRO A 58 -8.09 7.87 8.55
CA PRO A 58 -8.27 7.11 7.32
C PRO A 58 -7.00 6.39 6.84
N TRP A 59 -5.88 6.50 7.55
CA TRP A 59 -4.57 6.09 7.04
C TRP A 59 -4.32 4.60 7.17
N ASN A 60 -4.91 3.96 8.18
CA ASN A 60 -4.80 2.53 8.47
C ASN A 60 -5.33 1.55 7.41
N ARG A 61 -5.90 2.06 6.31
CA ARG A 61 -6.32 1.26 5.14
C ARG A 61 -5.57 1.62 3.86
N LEU A 62 -4.62 2.55 3.94
CA LEU A 62 -3.79 2.93 2.81
C LEU A 62 -2.60 1.98 2.72
N ALA A 63 -2.20 1.61 1.50
CA ALA A 63 -1.01 0.80 1.27
C ALA A 63 0.28 1.62 1.44
N LEU A 64 0.49 2.18 2.63
CA LEU A 64 1.64 3.01 2.98
C LEU A 64 2.89 2.16 3.21
N ASN A 65 4.04 2.79 3.10
CA ASN A 65 5.34 2.19 3.33
C ASN A 65 6.13 3.09 4.28
N VAL A 66 6.62 2.52 5.37
CA VAL A 66 7.50 3.20 6.31
C VAL A 66 8.94 2.86 5.95
N ARG A 67 9.70 3.83 5.45
CA ARG A 67 11.07 3.60 4.97
C ARG A 67 12.07 4.31 5.86
N TRP A 68 12.93 3.54 6.49
CA TRP A 68 14.10 4.01 7.22
C TRP A 68 15.23 4.34 6.22
N LEU A 69 15.64 5.60 6.17
CA LEU A 69 16.73 6.07 5.31
C LEU A 69 18.10 5.95 5.99
N ASN A 70 18.11 5.99 7.33
CA ASN A 70 19.32 5.84 8.13
C ASN A 70 19.07 4.83 9.26
N MET A 71 19.78 3.70 9.23
CA MET A 71 19.59 2.61 10.20
C MET A 71 20.07 2.96 11.61
N HIS A 72 21.00 3.91 11.76
CA HIS A 72 21.48 4.32 13.08
C HIS A 72 20.39 4.95 13.96
N TYR A 73 19.31 5.43 13.34
CA TYR A 73 18.17 6.03 14.03
C TYR A 73 16.94 5.10 14.07
N ARG A 74 17.03 3.89 13.50
CA ARG A 74 15.90 2.97 13.47
C ARG A 74 15.46 2.64 14.89
N LEU A 75 14.17 2.79 15.14
CA LEU A 75 13.52 2.25 16.33
C LEU A 75 12.67 1.06 15.91
N ASP A 76 12.63 0.05 16.74
CA ASP A 76 11.67 -1.04 16.59
C ASP A 76 10.34 -0.61 17.22
N PHE A 77 9.25 -0.91 16.51
CA PHE A 77 7.91 -0.74 17.04
C PHE A 77 7.67 -1.84 18.06
N SER A 78 7.01 -1.54 19.18
CA SER A 78 6.54 -2.58 20.09
C SER A 78 5.50 -3.46 19.40
N ASP A 79 5.32 -4.69 19.87
CA ASP A 79 4.47 -5.70 19.21
C ASP A 79 3.03 -5.21 19.00
N ASP A 80 2.50 -4.40 19.92
CA ASP A 80 1.16 -3.79 19.89
C ASP A 80 1.06 -2.55 19.00
N LYS A 81 2.19 -2.03 18.52
CA LYS A 81 2.33 -0.76 17.77
C LYS A 81 2.98 -0.94 16.41
N PHE A 82 3.16 -2.18 15.98
CA PHE A 82 3.71 -2.52 14.68
C PHE A 82 2.76 -2.11 13.57
N PRO A 83 3.22 -1.48 12.46
CA PRO A 83 2.36 -1.13 11.34
C PRO A 83 1.47 -2.31 10.87
N PRO A 84 0.23 -2.04 10.43
CA PRO A 84 -0.65 -3.09 9.90
C PRO A 84 0.03 -3.92 8.81
N MET A 85 -0.29 -5.22 8.70
CA MET A 85 0.43 -6.17 7.81
C MET A 85 0.49 -5.75 6.33
N HIS A 86 -0.47 -4.96 5.86
CA HIS A 86 -0.50 -4.46 4.48
C HIS A 86 0.40 -3.22 4.25
N MET A 87 1.05 -2.72 5.30
CA MET A 87 2.02 -1.64 5.24
C MET A 87 3.43 -2.18 5.44
N SER A 88 4.29 -1.98 4.44
CA SER A 88 5.66 -2.49 4.50
C SER A 88 6.58 -1.57 5.31
N ILE A 89 7.45 -2.16 6.14
CA ILE A 89 8.64 -1.47 6.65
C ILE A 89 9.81 -1.76 5.71
N CYS A 90 10.45 -0.71 5.21
CA CYS A 90 11.54 -0.78 4.26
C CYS A 90 12.79 -0.08 4.81
N GLN A 91 13.93 -0.40 4.21
CA GLN A 91 15.22 0.22 4.53
C GLN A 91 15.93 0.71 3.27
N GLY A 92 16.80 1.69 3.45
CA GLY A 92 17.67 2.23 2.41
C GLY A 92 17.05 3.38 1.62
N PRO A 93 17.81 3.94 0.66
CA PRO A 93 17.44 5.15 -0.06
C PRO A 93 16.17 4.97 -0.90
N VAL A 94 15.56 6.09 -1.27
CA VAL A 94 14.45 6.10 -2.24
C VAL A 94 15.05 5.98 -3.63
N VAL A 95 14.68 4.93 -4.35
CA VAL A 95 15.07 4.76 -5.75
C VAL A 95 13.94 5.26 -6.64
N CYS A 96 14.12 6.42 -7.26
CA CYS A 96 13.24 6.90 -8.32
C CYS A 96 13.47 6.03 -9.56
N LYS A 97 12.61 5.03 -9.77
CA LYS A 97 12.56 4.33 -11.05
C LYS A 97 11.70 5.18 -11.99
N LYS A 98 12.29 5.64 -13.10
CA LYS A 98 11.52 6.30 -14.16
C LYS A 98 10.37 5.37 -14.56
N PRO A 99 9.13 5.88 -14.70
CA PRO A 99 8.07 5.10 -15.30
C PRO A 99 8.57 4.62 -16.65
N VAL A 100 8.39 3.33 -16.90
CA VAL A 100 8.76 2.71 -18.16
C VAL A 100 7.98 3.42 -19.26
N SER A 101 8.65 3.74 -20.36
CA SER A 101 7.96 4.33 -21.50
C SER A 101 6.85 3.36 -21.96
N PRO A 102 5.68 3.85 -22.41
CA PRO A 102 4.63 2.98 -22.95
C PRO A 102 5.15 2.04 -24.06
N ASN A 103 6.22 2.43 -24.75
CA ASN A 103 6.88 1.66 -25.81
C ASN A 103 7.71 0.46 -25.33
N ASP A 104 8.07 0.38 -24.05
CA ASP A 104 8.84 -0.77 -23.52
C ASP A 104 7.92 -1.85 -22.91
N LEU A 105 6.61 -1.61 -22.80
CA LEU A 105 5.61 -2.60 -22.38
C LEU A 105 4.89 -3.27 -23.57
N SER A 106 5.20 -2.90 -24.82
CA SER A 106 4.57 -3.42 -26.02
C SER A 106 5.18 -4.73 -26.54
N SER A 107 5.52 -5.67 -25.65
CA SER A 107 6.00 -7.00 -26.01
C SER A 107 5.23 -8.14 -25.32
N LEU A 108 3.95 -7.93 -25.05
CA LEU A 108 3.00 -9.00 -24.70
C LEU A 108 1.84 -8.96 -25.71
N ASP A 109 1.97 -9.79 -26.74
CA ASP A 109 0.95 -10.29 -27.67
C ASP A 109 -0.40 -9.55 -27.70
N SER A 110 -0.58 -8.70 -28.73
CA SER A 110 -1.86 -8.09 -29.15
C SER A 110 -2.95 -9.08 -29.59
N SER A 111 -2.86 -10.36 -29.23
CA SER A 111 -3.70 -11.44 -29.77
C SER A 111 -4.25 -12.41 -28.72
N LYS A 112 -4.10 -12.14 -27.41
CA LYS A 112 -4.80 -12.90 -26.35
C LYS A 112 -6.02 -12.13 -25.84
N SER A 113 -7.19 -12.73 -25.99
CA SER A 113 -8.44 -12.25 -25.42
C SER A 113 -8.31 -12.11 -23.90
N GLN A 114 -8.36 -10.87 -23.40
CA GLN A 114 -8.26 -10.55 -21.97
C GLN A 114 -9.63 -10.74 -21.31
N ILE A 115 -10.02 -11.99 -21.08
CA ILE A 115 -11.34 -12.32 -20.49
C ILE A 115 -11.23 -12.33 -18.97
N CYS A 116 -12.12 -11.58 -18.30
CA CYS A 116 -12.19 -11.60 -16.85
C CYS A 116 -12.63 -12.97 -16.33
N VAL A 117 -11.83 -13.59 -15.49
CA VAL A 117 -12.15 -14.90 -14.87
C VAL A 117 -13.37 -14.87 -13.93
N LEU A 118 -13.81 -13.69 -13.49
CA LEU A 118 -14.94 -13.53 -12.58
C LEU A 118 -16.29 -13.27 -13.27
N CYS A 119 -16.30 -12.60 -14.43
CA CYS A 119 -17.54 -12.26 -15.13
C CYS A 119 -17.60 -12.74 -16.58
N ALA A 120 -16.56 -13.42 -17.06
CA ALA A 120 -16.44 -13.95 -18.42
C ALA A 120 -16.61 -12.91 -19.55
N ARG A 121 -16.39 -11.61 -19.25
CA ARG A 121 -16.42 -10.52 -20.24
C ARG A 121 -15.02 -9.99 -20.54
N ASN A 122 -14.86 -9.38 -21.71
CA ASN A 122 -13.60 -8.74 -22.11
C ASN A 122 -13.21 -7.60 -21.15
N CYS A 123 -11.93 -7.52 -20.85
CA CYS A 123 -11.32 -6.45 -20.09
C CYS A 123 -10.68 -5.43 -21.04
N CYS A 124 -10.98 -4.15 -20.82
CA CYS A 124 -10.19 -3.07 -21.43
C CYS A 124 -8.84 -2.97 -20.70
N ALA A 125 -7.78 -2.60 -21.42
CA ALA A 125 -6.42 -2.46 -20.87
C ALA A 125 -6.35 -1.57 -19.62
N GLU A 126 -7.15 -0.50 -19.57
CA GLU A 126 -7.20 0.41 -18.43
C GLU A 126 -7.94 -0.16 -17.21
N SER A 127 -8.72 -1.22 -17.39
CA SER A 127 -9.63 -1.77 -16.38
C SER A 127 -9.21 -3.15 -15.88
N LEU A 128 -8.09 -3.70 -16.35
CA LEU A 128 -7.62 -5.03 -16.01
C LEU A 128 -6.59 -5.03 -14.88
N LEU A 129 -6.56 -6.14 -14.14
CA LEU A 129 -5.52 -6.53 -13.20
C LEU A 129 -5.09 -7.96 -13.51
N ASN A 130 -3.77 -8.17 -13.46
CA ASN A 130 -3.15 -9.48 -13.56
C ASN A 130 -2.74 -9.98 -12.17
N CYS A 131 -2.70 -11.29 -11.99
CA CYS A 131 -2.13 -11.89 -10.79
C CYS A 131 -0.66 -11.48 -10.61
N LEU A 132 -0.19 -11.45 -9.36
CA LEU A 132 1.22 -11.20 -9.03
C LEU A 132 2.10 -12.46 -9.11
N ASP A 133 1.47 -13.63 -9.19
CA ASP A 133 2.14 -14.91 -9.38
C ASP A 133 2.55 -15.08 -10.85
N PRO A 134 3.85 -15.23 -11.19
CA PRO A 134 4.33 -15.40 -12.56
C PRO A 134 3.72 -16.60 -13.29
N ASP A 135 3.35 -17.65 -12.56
CA ASP A 135 2.79 -18.88 -13.12
C ASP A 135 1.26 -18.77 -13.33
N CYS A 136 0.65 -17.67 -12.86
CA CYS A 136 -0.80 -17.46 -12.94
C CYS A 136 -1.18 -16.48 -14.05
N GLN A 137 -2.01 -16.94 -14.99
CA GLN A 137 -2.52 -16.13 -16.11
C GLN A 137 -3.88 -15.48 -15.83
N ALA A 138 -4.25 -15.31 -14.56
CA ALA A 138 -5.55 -14.76 -14.20
C ALA A 138 -5.65 -13.28 -14.56
N VAL A 139 -6.67 -12.95 -15.34
CA VAL A 139 -7.05 -11.59 -15.70
C VAL A 139 -8.39 -11.26 -15.06
N THR A 140 -8.50 -10.10 -14.42
CA THR A 140 -9.75 -9.64 -13.79
C THR A 140 -10.01 -8.18 -14.07
N HIS A 141 -11.28 -7.76 -14.12
CA HIS A 141 -11.60 -6.34 -13.99
C HIS A 141 -11.27 -5.87 -12.58
N ILE A 142 -10.76 -4.64 -12.43
CA ILE A 142 -10.52 -4.00 -11.14
C ILE A 142 -11.77 -4.06 -10.27
N GLN A 143 -12.94 -3.73 -10.84
CA GLN A 143 -14.20 -3.70 -10.09
C GLN A 143 -14.66 -5.10 -9.67
N CYS A 144 -14.48 -6.12 -10.53
CA CYS A 144 -14.85 -7.49 -10.20
C CYS A 144 -13.97 -8.02 -9.05
N LEU A 145 -12.66 -7.80 -9.14
CA LEU A 145 -11.74 -8.23 -8.10
C LEU A 145 -11.97 -7.47 -6.79
N ALA A 146 -12.19 -6.15 -6.86
CA ALA A 146 -12.53 -5.35 -5.68
C ALA A 146 -13.78 -5.86 -4.96
N LYS A 147 -14.86 -6.12 -5.70
CA LYS A 147 -16.10 -6.69 -5.13
C LYS A 147 -15.86 -8.04 -4.46
N ARG A 148 -15.04 -8.90 -5.10
CA ARG A 148 -14.69 -10.21 -4.54
C ARG A 148 -13.91 -10.09 -3.23
N PHE A 149 -12.95 -9.17 -3.17
CA PHE A 149 -12.10 -8.95 -1.99
C PHE A 149 -12.87 -8.27 -0.85
N LEU A 150 -13.77 -7.35 -1.18
CA LEU A 150 -14.60 -6.66 -0.18
C LEU A 150 -15.65 -7.59 0.45
N GLY A 151 -16.18 -8.56 -0.30
CA GLY A 151 -17.20 -9.48 0.20
C GLY A 151 -18.42 -8.71 0.73
N SER A 152 -18.71 -8.84 2.03
CA SER A 152 -19.79 -8.12 2.72
C SER A 152 -19.35 -6.83 3.43
N SER A 153 -18.11 -6.39 3.25
CA SER A 153 -17.59 -5.15 3.84
C SER A 153 -18.29 -3.93 3.24
N ASP A 154 -18.51 -2.91 4.08
CA ASP A 154 -18.98 -1.57 3.71
C ASP A 154 -17.87 -0.66 3.16
N HIS A 155 -16.63 -1.15 3.13
CA HIS A 155 -15.49 -0.40 2.61
C HIS A 155 -15.50 -0.33 1.08
N ILE A 156 -14.95 0.76 0.55
CA ILE A 156 -14.85 0.98 -0.90
C ILE A 156 -13.57 0.37 -1.49
N ILE A 157 -12.51 0.30 -0.68
CA ILE A 157 -11.17 -0.17 -1.11
C ILE A 157 -10.79 -1.39 -0.27
N PRO A 158 -10.52 -2.55 -0.90
CA PRO A 158 -10.02 -3.72 -0.19
C PRO A 158 -8.56 -3.54 0.22
N ILE A 159 -8.14 -4.30 1.23
CA ILE A 159 -6.74 -4.31 1.70
C ILE A 159 -5.99 -5.45 1.03
N ASP A 160 -6.56 -6.65 1.05
CA ASP A 160 -6.02 -7.88 0.52
C ASP A 160 -7.14 -8.80 0.02
N GLY A 161 -6.74 -9.92 -0.58
CA GLY A 161 -7.65 -10.99 -0.97
C GLY A 161 -6.92 -12.12 -1.71
N GLU A 162 -7.65 -13.16 -2.08
CA GLU A 162 -7.11 -14.34 -2.77
C GLU A 162 -7.37 -14.28 -4.27
N CYS A 163 -6.35 -14.60 -5.08
CA CYS A 163 -6.53 -14.73 -6.52
C CYS A 163 -7.58 -15.81 -6.82
N PRO A 164 -8.61 -15.52 -7.64
CA PRO A 164 -9.67 -16.49 -7.93
C PRO A 164 -9.21 -17.70 -8.75
N ALA A 165 -7.99 -17.67 -9.33
CA ALA A 165 -7.47 -18.77 -10.14
C ALA A 165 -6.44 -19.63 -9.38
N CYS A 166 -5.40 -19.04 -8.79
CA CYS A 166 -4.34 -19.78 -8.09
C CYS A 166 -4.46 -19.77 -6.56
N GLY A 167 -5.40 -19.01 -5.99
CA GLY A 167 -5.61 -18.94 -4.54
C GLY A 167 -4.57 -18.14 -3.76
N ILE A 168 -3.53 -17.61 -4.42
CA ILE A 168 -2.49 -16.85 -3.72
C ILE A 168 -3.06 -15.56 -3.09
N ARG A 169 -2.69 -15.29 -1.84
CA ARG A 169 -3.04 -14.03 -1.17
C ARG A 169 -2.21 -12.89 -1.72
N VAL A 170 -2.88 -11.78 -2.03
CA VAL A 170 -2.27 -10.58 -2.60
C VAL A 170 -2.79 -9.34 -1.89
N LEU A 171 -1.92 -8.35 -1.72
CA LEU A 171 -2.31 -7.03 -1.26
C LEU A 171 -2.89 -6.22 -2.42
N TRP A 172 -4.00 -5.53 -2.18
CA TRP A 172 -4.62 -4.65 -3.16
C TRP A 172 -3.66 -3.56 -3.63
N GLY A 173 -2.90 -2.98 -2.70
CA GLY A 173 -1.90 -1.96 -2.99
C GLY A 173 -0.85 -2.42 -4.01
N ASP A 174 -0.45 -3.70 -3.95
CA ASP A 174 0.57 -4.26 -4.84
C ASP A 174 0.03 -4.51 -6.25
N LEU A 175 -1.22 -4.96 -6.38
CA LEU A 175 -1.91 -5.09 -7.66
C LEU A 175 -2.00 -3.74 -8.39
N ILE A 176 -2.41 -2.69 -7.67
CA ILE A 176 -2.52 -1.34 -8.24
C ILE A 176 -1.15 -0.77 -8.60
N ARG A 177 -0.13 -0.98 -7.75
CA ARG A 177 1.25 -0.56 -8.04
C ARG A 177 1.78 -1.23 -9.31
N ARG A 178 1.61 -2.56 -9.42
CA ARG A 178 2.00 -3.33 -10.61
C ARG A 178 1.35 -2.79 -11.87
N LYS A 179 0.03 -2.55 -11.83
CA LYS A 179 -0.75 -1.98 -12.94
C LYS A 179 -0.21 -0.62 -13.38
N ASN A 180 0.13 0.25 -12.42
CA ASN A 180 0.66 1.59 -12.70
C ASN A 180 2.17 1.59 -13.06
N GLY A 181 2.78 0.42 -13.26
CA GLY A 181 4.21 0.30 -13.57
C GLY A 181 5.15 0.65 -12.41
N CYS A 182 4.60 0.82 -11.20
CA CYS A 182 5.38 1.07 -9.99
C CYS A 182 5.87 -0.28 -9.42
N TYR A 183 7.18 -0.40 -9.20
CA TYR A 183 7.84 -1.59 -8.63
C TYR A 183 7.72 -2.88 -9.49
N LYS A 184 8.62 -3.02 -10.47
CA LYS A 184 8.69 -4.17 -11.41
C LYS A 184 8.84 -5.58 -10.78
N ASN A 185 9.10 -5.70 -9.48
CA ASN A 185 9.42 -6.99 -8.83
C ASN A 185 8.53 -7.27 -7.61
N LEU A 186 7.29 -6.79 -7.60
CA LEU A 186 6.31 -7.25 -6.60
C LEU A 186 5.92 -8.69 -6.96
N ILE A 187 6.44 -9.64 -6.18
CA ILE A 187 6.00 -11.03 -6.12
C ILE A 187 5.09 -11.11 -4.90
N ALA A 188 3.98 -11.86 -4.99
CA ALA A 188 3.12 -12.10 -3.84
C ALA A 188 3.96 -12.68 -2.67
N ALA A 189 3.75 -12.16 -1.47
CA ALA A 189 4.43 -12.68 -0.29
C ALA A 189 3.83 -14.03 0.10
N GLY A 190 4.64 -15.09 0.04
CA GLY A 190 4.34 -16.39 0.67
C GLY A 190 3.98 -17.53 -0.29
N ARG A 191 4.85 -18.53 -0.32
CA ARG A 191 4.47 -19.94 -0.16
C ARG A 191 4.63 -20.29 1.31
#